data_AF-A0A833SWW9-F1
#
_entry.id   AF-A0A833SWW9-F1
#
_cell.length_a   1.000
_cell.length_b   1.000
_cell.length_c   1.000
_cell.angle_alpha   90.00
_cell.angle_beta   90.00
_cell.angle_gamma   90.00
#
_symmetry.space_group_name_H-M   'P 1'
#
loop_
_entity.id
_entity.type
_entity.pdbx_description
1 polymer ?
#
loop_
_entity_poly.entity_id
_entity_poly.type
_entity_poly.pdbx_seq_one_letter_code
_entity_poly.pdbx_strand_id
1 'polypeptide(L)' 'MEMEFPYASPVNPESYGVLTAALLLTGLVFMALFFTRAVAPKKNAVVELVLAFIASLLLGFGSLFLFLWAEIYV' A
#
# COMPACT_ATOMS: atom_id res chain seq x y z
N MET A 1 -0.32 -22.04 36.96
CA MET A 1 0.42 -20.88 36.44
C MET A 1 -0.10 -20.68 35.03
N GLU A 2 -1.00 -19.73 34.85
CA GLU A 2 -1.48 -19.39 33.52
C GLU A 2 -0.32 -18.75 32.75
N MET A 3 0.02 -19.32 31.59
CA MET A 3 1.05 -18.73 30.73
C MET A 3 0.41 -17.59 29.95
N GLU A 4 0.51 -16.39 30.47
CA GLU A 4 0.14 -15.18 29.73
C GLU A 4 1.23 -14.88 28.70
N PHE A 5 0.88 -14.99 27.42
CA PHE A 5 1.75 -14.52 26.34
C PHE A 5 1.57 -13.01 26.20
N PRO A 6 2.66 -12.20 26.28
CA PRO A 6 2.56 -10.77 26.09
C PRO A 6 2.07 -10.44 24.68
N TYR A 7 1.06 -9.58 24.58
CA TYR A 7 0.57 -9.09 23.30
C TYR A 7 1.62 -8.16 22.68
N ALA A 8 2.17 -8.57 21.54
CA ALA A 8 3.11 -7.78 20.77
C ALA A 8 2.49 -7.42 19.41
N SER A 9 2.92 -6.28 18.85
CA SER A 9 2.51 -5.89 17.51
C SER A 9 2.95 -6.96 16.50
N PRO A 10 2.08 -7.36 15.56
CA PRO A 10 2.45 -8.32 14.52
C PRO A 10 3.51 -7.77 13.55
N VAL A 11 3.69 -6.44 13.50
CA VAL A 11 4.70 -5.76 12.69
C VAL A 11 5.51 -4.84 13.59
N ASN A 12 6.84 -4.90 13.50
CA ASN A 12 7.73 -4.04 14.27
C ASN A 12 7.46 -2.55 13.92
N PRO A 13 7.12 -1.68 14.89
CA PRO A 13 6.87 -0.25 14.64
C PRO A 13 8.02 0.48 13.92
N GLU A 14 9.27 0.08 14.14
CA GLU A 14 10.44 0.67 13.47
C GLU A 14 10.39 0.48 11.94
N SER A 15 9.64 -0.52 11.46
CA SER A 15 9.50 -0.81 10.03
C SER A 15 8.40 0.01 9.33
N TYR A 16 7.53 0.71 10.07
CA TYR A 16 6.39 1.42 9.48
C TYR A 16 6.81 2.47 8.45
N GLY A 17 7.85 3.26 8.73
CA GLY A 17 8.34 4.26 7.77
C GLY A 17 8.86 3.64 6.47
N VAL A 18 9.62 2.54 6.57
CA VAL A 18 10.16 1.83 5.40
C VAL A 18 9.03 1.20 4.57
N LEU A 19 8.08 0.53 5.23
CA LEU A 19 6.92 -0.09 4.58
C LEU A 19 6.05 0.96 3.89
N THR A 20 5.81 2.10 4.55
CA THR A 20 5.08 3.24 4.00
C THR A 20 5.74 3.73 2.71
N ALA A 21 7.04 4.04 2.76
CA ALA A 21 7.76 4.54 1.60
C ALA A 21 7.76 3.53 0.45
N ALA A 22 8.02 2.26 0.73
CA ALA A 22 8.05 1.20 -0.29
C ALA A 22 6.69 1.02 -0.98
N LEU A 23 5.61 0.92 -0.20
CA LEU A 23 4.26 0.70 -0.71
C LEU A 23 3.74 1.92 -1.46
N LEU A 24 3.90 3.13 -0.91
CA LEU A 24 3.41 4.35 -1.54
C LEU A 24 4.18 4.70 -2.82
N LEU A 25 5.51 4.66 -2.81
CA LEU A 25 6.31 4.96 -4.01
C LEU A 25 6.00 3.98 -5.13
N THR A 26 5.93 2.68 -4.81
CA THR A 26 5.58 1.64 -5.80
C THR A 26 4.14 1.82 -6.29
N GLY A 27 3.19 2.08 -5.38
CA GLY A 27 1.79 2.34 -5.71
C GLY A 27 1.62 3.55 -6.63
N LEU A 28 2.35 4.64 -6.39
CA LEU A 28 2.34 5.84 -7.23
C LEU A 28 2.88 5.55 -8.64
N VAL A 29 3.90 4.69 -8.77
CA VAL A 29 4.39 4.25 -10.09
C VAL A 29 3.31 3.47 -10.84
N PHE A 30 2.64 2.51 -10.20
CA PHE A 30 1.54 1.77 -10.84
C PHE A 30 0.35 2.67 -11.19
N MET A 31 0.03 3.65 -10.35
CA MET A 31 -1.00 4.66 -10.63
C MET A 31 -0.63 5.53 -11.84
N ALA A 32 0.63 5.96 -11.95
CA ALA A 32 1.11 6.68 -13.13
C ALA A 32 1.01 5.81 -14.41
N LEU A 33 1.41 4.54 -14.32
CA LEU A 33 1.25 3.59 -15.43
C LEU A 33 -0.21 3.39 -15.82
N PHE A 34 -1.12 3.28 -14.84
CA PHE A 34 -2.56 3.22 -15.09
C PHE A 34 -3.03 4.46 -15.86
N PHE A 35 -2.68 5.67 -15.42
CA PHE A 35 -3.12 6.89 -16.12
C PHE A 35 -2.58 6.98 -17.54
N THR A 36 -1.31 6.62 -17.78
CA THR A 36 -0.76 6.61 -19.14
C THR A 36 -1.50 5.62 -20.06
N ARG A 37 -1.93 4.47 -19.53
CA ARG A 37 -2.76 3.50 -20.26
C ARG A 37 -4.20 3.99 -20.45
N ALA A 38 -4.78 4.61 -19.43
CA ALA A 38 -6.13 5.14 -19.44
C ALA A 38 -6.32 6.26 -20.48
N VAL A 39 -5.27 7.00 -20.84
CA VAL A 39 -5.32 8.02 -21.92
C VAL A 39 -4.84 7.51 -23.28
N ALA A 40 -4.29 6.30 -23.36
CA ALA A 40 -3.77 5.75 -24.61
C ALA A 40 -4.89 5.49 -25.65
N PRO A 41 -4.62 5.61 -26.97
CA PRO A 41 -5.62 5.35 -28.01
C PRO A 41 -6.04 3.88 -28.09
N LYS A 42 -5.12 2.96 -27.79
CA LYS A 42 -5.38 1.51 -27.76
C LYS A 42 -5.81 1.10 -26.35
N LYS A 43 -7.11 0.92 -26.16
CA LYS A 43 -7.70 0.52 -24.87
C LYS A 43 -7.54 -0.98 -24.64
N ASN A 44 -7.20 -1.34 -23.41
CA ASN A 44 -7.22 -2.71 -22.95
C ASN A 44 -7.72 -2.73 -21.51
N ALA A 45 -9.02 -2.95 -21.36
CA ALA A 45 -9.70 -2.90 -20.08
C ALA A 45 -9.13 -3.88 -19.05
N VAL A 46 -8.63 -5.05 -19.49
CA VAL A 46 -8.02 -6.04 -18.58
C VAL A 46 -6.72 -5.50 -17.99
N VAL A 47 -5.85 -4.93 -18.84
CA VAL A 47 -4.57 -4.35 -18.38
C VAL A 47 -4.82 -3.14 -17.48
N GLU A 48 -5.76 -2.28 -17.87
CA GLU A 48 -6.14 -1.10 -17.09
C GLU A 48 -6.69 -1.50 -15.71
N LEU A 49 -7.57 -2.52 -15.64
CA LEU A 49 -8.11 -3.03 -14.38
C LEU A 49 -7.03 -3.63 -13.48
N VAL A 50 -6.10 -4.41 -14.05
CA VAL A 50 -4.98 -4.99 -13.29
C VAL A 50 -4.07 -3.90 -12.72
N LEU A 51 -3.73 -2.88 -13.52
CA LEU A 51 -2.91 -1.75 -13.05
C LEU A 51 -3.64 -0.96 -11.94
N ALA A 52 -4.93 -0.67 -12.12
CA ALA A 52 -5.74 0.02 -11.13
C ALA A 52 -5.85 -0.78 -9.83
N PHE A 53 -6.02 -2.11 -9.91
CA PHE A 53 -6.12 -2.99 -8.77
C PHE A 53 -4.80 -3.08 -7.97
N ILE A 54 -3.68 -3.22 -8.67
CA ILE A 54 -2.36 -3.25 -8.01
C ILE A 54 -2.08 -1.89 -7.35
N ALA A 55 -2.38 -0.79 -8.04
CA ALA A 55 -2.21 0.55 -7.49
C ALA A 55 -3.07 0.78 -6.25
N SER A 56 -4.36 0.38 -6.27
CA SER A 56 -5.27 0.59 -5.14
C SER A 56 -4.85 -0.21 -3.90
N LEU A 57 -4.37 -1.45 -4.06
CA LEU A 57 -3.84 -2.24 -2.96
C LEU A 57 -2.59 -1.57 -2.37
N LEU A 58 -1.59 -1.24 -3.19
CA LEU A 58 -0.34 -0.66 -2.72
C LEU A 58 -0.55 0.69 -2.03
N LEU A 59 -1.36 1.57 -2.64
CA LEU A 59 -1.65 2.88 -2.07
C LEU A 59 -2.53 2.77 -0.82
N GLY A 60 -3.52 1.88 -0.81
CA GLY A 60 -4.38 1.64 0.36
C GLY A 60 -3.58 1.15 1.57
N PHE A 61 -2.79 0.08 1.41
CA PHE A 61 -1.93 -0.42 2.48
C PHE A 61 -0.83 0.58 2.85
N GLY A 62 -0.24 1.28 1.87
CA GLY A 62 0.75 2.32 2.12
C GLY A 62 0.19 3.47 2.96
N SER A 63 -1.06 3.89 2.71
CA SER A 63 -1.73 4.91 3.53
C SER A 63 -2.04 4.42 4.94
N LEU A 64 -2.39 3.15 5.15
CA LEU A 64 -2.56 2.57 6.48
C LEU A 64 -1.25 2.64 7.27
N PHE A 65 -0.13 2.19 6.69
CA PHE A 65 1.18 2.29 7.33
C PHE A 65 1.62 3.74 7.56
N LEU A 66 1.24 4.67 6.66
CA LEU A 66 1.51 6.09 6.85
C LEU A 66 0.81 6.63 8.10
N PHE A 67 -0.45 6.26 8.34
CA PHE A 67 -1.16 6.66 9.55
C PHE A 67 -0.51 6.08 10.81
N LEU A 68 -0.15 4.79 10.79
CA LEU A 68 0.57 4.17 11.90
C LEU A 68 1.91 4.86 12.17
N TRP A 69 2.65 5.23 11.12
CA TRP A 69 3.91 5.95 11.24
C TRP A 69 3.74 7.40 11.72
N ALA A 70 2.60 8.02 11.43
CA ALA A 70 2.22 9.33 11.94
C ALA A 70 1.63 9.28 13.37
N GLU A 71 1.71 8.13 14.05
CA GLU A 71 1.13 7.88 15.38
C GLU A 71 -0.41 8.03 15.41
N ILE A 72 -1.07 7.87 14.25
CA ILE A 72 -2.52 7.82 14.10
C ILE A 72 -2.93 6.36 14.01
N TYR A 73 -3.36 5.81 15.15
CA TYR A 73 -3.81 4.43 15.27
C TYR A 73 -5.28 4.34 14.87
N VAL A 74 -5.57 3.59 13.80
CA VAL A 74 -6.93 3.36 13.24
C VAL A 74 -7.53 2.08 13.80
#